data_AF-A0A094EZU1-F1
#
_entry.id   AF-A0A094EZU1-F1
#
_cell.length_a   1.000
_cell.length_b   1.000
_cell.length_c   1.000
_cell.angle_alpha   90.00
_cell.angle_beta   90.00
_cell.angle_gamma   90.00
#
_symmetry.space_group_name_H-M   'P 1'
#
loop_
_entity.id
_entity.type
_entity.pdbx_description
1 polymer ?
#
loop_
_entity_poly.entity_id
_entity_poly.type
_entity_poly.pdbx_seq_one_letter_code
_entity_poly.pdbx_strand_id
1 'polypeptide(L)'
;MDSPIYPLPSGLHPIPSHLLDLRPDSEVDHDLLHPKPVSDEKNIWFFWHSGYAQMHPYTQRNIRSWHRRFSKQGWAIRVLDRLPSSPLNVANFLDISDTATFPRAFVDGTIGGDYAPQHTSDLVRWPLLLKYGGVYADVGLMQIGDLDRMWRETVGNPASPFKVLSYNMGGVEGRSLTNYFLACLPNNPLFERCHRLFQALWAEDGGKTSTDGMHRSLLLKGVPLMAGSFTIEEEDKTIEAEEVSKMLTDYIIQGQAMTMAMGLIDDEDGWNGPKYVAEHVYAVDYMVGSQLINDITGWDGRKAFDLMSLSLPKEGETESVEQRQAREIVEACLQKSFGFKLAHGLILRVFKETLGSLWRKHEGSDDMSGTYAHWFRHGTTHWNQDGLPQRLEFEVIEPFKRGPLLREL
;
A
#
# COMPACT_ATOMS: atom_id res chain seq x y z
N MET A 1 -21.18 -10.99 25.86
CA MET A 1 -19.80 -11.38 26.17
C MET A 1 -19.02 -10.09 26.25
N ASP A 2 -18.49 -9.77 27.43
CA ASP A 2 -17.66 -8.58 27.58
C ASP A 2 -16.42 -8.74 26.70
N SER A 3 -16.13 -7.74 25.86
CA SER A 3 -14.94 -7.75 25.02
C SER A 3 -13.70 -7.90 25.91
N PRO A 4 -12.73 -8.77 25.54
CA PRO A 4 -11.50 -8.90 26.32
C PRO A 4 -10.82 -7.53 26.46
N ILE A 5 -10.51 -7.14 27.69
CA ILE A 5 -9.81 -5.89 27.98
C ILE A 5 -8.34 -6.11 27.62
N TYR A 6 -7.94 -5.60 26.46
CA TYR A 6 -6.55 -5.64 26.03
C TYR A 6 -5.71 -4.57 26.74
N PRO A 7 -4.46 -4.89 27.13
CA PRO A 7 -3.55 -3.87 27.64
C PRO A 7 -3.29 -2.83 26.56
N LEU A 8 -3.34 -1.55 26.93
CA LEU A 8 -3.03 -0.42 26.05
C LEU A 8 -1.51 -0.17 26.10
N PRO A 9 -0.77 -0.36 24.99
CA PRO A 9 0.64 0.00 24.92
C PRO A 9 0.87 1.49 25.22
N SER A 10 2.03 1.83 25.79
CA SER A 10 2.40 3.22 26.04
C SER A 10 2.52 4.03 24.74
N GLY A 11 2.28 5.35 24.80
CA GLY A 11 2.31 6.22 23.63
C GLY A 11 1.09 6.09 22.70
N LEU A 12 0.06 5.36 23.14
CA LEU A 12 -1.22 5.25 22.48
C LEU A 12 -2.34 5.79 23.38
N HIS A 13 -3.42 6.23 22.75
CA HIS A 13 -4.66 6.60 23.43
C HIS A 13 -5.89 6.03 22.72
N PRO A 14 -6.99 5.78 23.45
CA PRO A 14 -8.25 5.37 22.84
C PRO A 14 -8.83 6.44 21.92
N ILE A 15 -9.28 6.03 20.74
CA ILE A 15 -10.08 6.86 19.84
C ILE A 15 -11.46 7.04 20.49
N PRO A 16 -11.95 8.27 20.67
CA PRO A 16 -13.29 8.51 21.18
C PRO A 16 -14.36 7.77 20.37
N SER A 17 -15.29 7.09 21.05
CA SER A 17 -16.31 6.25 20.41
C SER A 17 -17.19 7.00 19.40
N HIS A 18 -17.41 8.30 19.59
CA HIS A 18 -18.17 9.13 18.66
C HIS A 18 -17.45 9.34 17.31
N LEU A 19 -16.13 9.15 17.25
CA LEU A 19 -15.33 9.21 16.02
C LEU A 19 -15.22 7.84 15.33
N LEU A 20 -15.65 6.75 15.98
CA LEU A 20 -15.65 5.40 15.41
C LEU A 20 -17.04 5.00 14.92
N ASP A 21 -17.12 4.32 13.78
CA ASP A 21 -18.31 3.58 13.40
C ASP A 21 -18.35 2.24 14.16
N LEU A 22 -19.29 2.12 15.09
CA LEU A 22 -19.47 0.94 15.94
C LEU A 22 -20.72 0.13 15.55
N ARG A 23 -21.34 0.45 14.39
CA ARG A 23 -22.48 -0.33 13.87
C ARG A 23 -22.06 -1.75 13.51
N PRO A 24 -23.00 -2.71 13.42
CA PRO A 24 -22.72 -4.08 12.97
C PRO A 24 -22.03 -4.13 11.60
N ASP A 25 -21.26 -5.19 11.36
CA ASP A 25 -20.55 -5.41 10.09
C ASP A 25 -21.47 -5.34 8.88
N SER A 26 -22.71 -5.83 8.99
CA SER A 26 -23.69 -5.79 7.90
C SER A 26 -24.07 -4.37 7.46
N GLU A 27 -24.09 -3.41 8.39
CA GLU A 27 -24.38 -2.01 8.07
C GLU A 27 -23.15 -1.33 7.46
N VAL A 28 -21.95 -1.65 7.95
CA VAL A 28 -20.70 -1.19 7.35
C VAL A 28 -20.54 -1.74 5.93
N ASP A 29 -20.79 -3.02 5.73
CA ASP A 29 -20.74 -3.68 4.42
C ASP A 29 -21.76 -3.08 3.45
N HIS A 30 -22.95 -2.76 3.94
CA HIS A 30 -23.95 -2.07 3.13
C HIS A 30 -23.41 -0.73 2.60
N ASP A 31 -22.81 0.10 3.45
CA ASP A 31 -22.26 1.39 3.03
C ASP A 31 -21.05 1.22 2.09
N LEU A 32 -20.20 0.22 2.33
CA LEU A 32 -19.08 -0.12 1.45
C LEU A 32 -19.55 -0.52 0.04
N LEU A 33 -20.67 -1.23 -0.08
CA LEU A 33 -21.26 -1.66 -1.35
C LEU A 33 -22.12 -0.58 -2.02
N HIS A 34 -22.54 0.45 -1.28
CA HIS A 34 -23.39 1.55 -1.76
C HIS A 34 -22.76 2.91 -1.46
N PRO A 35 -21.56 3.19 -1.98
CA PRO A 35 -20.85 4.38 -1.61
C PRO A 35 -21.53 5.62 -2.20
N LYS A 36 -21.50 6.73 -1.45
CA LYS A 36 -22.00 8.02 -1.93
C LYS A 36 -21.21 8.50 -3.16
N PRO A 37 -21.77 9.37 -4.02
CA PRO A 37 -21.01 10.05 -5.06
C PRO A 37 -19.76 10.74 -4.50
N VAL A 38 -18.72 10.88 -5.33
CA VAL A 38 -17.49 11.58 -4.92
C VAL A 38 -17.77 13.08 -4.85
N SER A 39 -17.59 13.68 -3.67
CA SER A 39 -17.88 15.11 -3.41
C SER A 39 -16.65 15.98 -3.14
N ASP A 40 -15.56 15.37 -2.70
CA ASP A 40 -14.33 16.02 -2.23
C ASP A 40 -13.15 15.04 -2.34
N GLU A 41 -11.97 15.43 -1.85
CA GLU A 41 -10.74 14.66 -1.92
C GLU A 41 -10.61 13.58 -0.84
N LYS A 42 -11.47 13.53 0.19
CA LYS A 42 -11.40 12.53 1.27
C LYS A 42 -11.99 11.18 0.82
N ASN A 43 -11.32 10.55 -0.13
CA ASN A 43 -11.61 9.19 -0.58
C ASN A 43 -10.43 8.28 -0.29
N ILE A 44 -10.73 7.08 0.20
CA ILE A 44 -9.77 5.99 0.34
C ILE A 44 -10.14 4.91 -0.67
N TRP A 45 -9.29 4.79 -1.69
CA TRP A 45 -9.44 3.91 -2.82
C TRP A 45 -8.69 2.61 -2.58
N PHE A 46 -9.41 1.51 -2.77
CA PHE A 46 -8.89 0.16 -2.84
C PHE A 46 -9.32 -0.45 -4.16
N PHE A 47 -8.68 -1.56 -4.53
CA PHE A 47 -9.08 -2.32 -5.70
C PHE A 47 -9.08 -3.82 -5.40
N TRP A 48 -10.15 -4.49 -5.83
CA TRP A 48 -10.25 -5.93 -5.88
C TRP A 48 -11.05 -6.30 -7.12
N HIS A 49 -10.38 -6.87 -8.13
CA HIS A 49 -10.96 -7.09 -9.46
C HIS A 49 -12.33 -7.78 -9.47
N SER A 50 -12.58 -8.69 -8.51
CA SER A 50 -13.82 -9.46 -8.35
C SER A 50 -14.81 -8.89 -7.31
N GLY A 51 -14.57 -7.68 -6.79
CA GLY A 51 -15.47 -6.98 -5.87
C GLY A 51 -15.30 -7.33 -4.39
N TYR A 52 -15.75 -6.42 -3.52
CA TYR A 52 -15.63 -6.52 -2.06
C TYR A 52 -16.16 -7.84 -1.47
N ALA A 53 -17.30 -8.31 -1.98
CA ALA A 53 -17.93 -9.54 -1.49
C ALA A 53 -17.08 -10.80 -1.73
N GLN A 54 -16.18 -10.77 -2.73
CA GLN A 54 -15.29 -11.89 -3.08
C GLN A 54 -13.88 -11.74 -2.52
N MET A 55 -13.66 -10.76 -1.64
CA MET A 55 -12.42 -10.62 -0.90
C MET A 55 -12.29 -11.74 0.15
N HIS A 56 -11.06 -12.05 0.53
CA HIS A 56 -10.81 -12.95 1.66
C HIS A 56 -11.37 -12.35 2.95
N PRO A 57 -11.86 -13.18 3.90
CA PRO A 57 -12.44 -12.66 5.14
C PRO A 57 -11.52 -11.69 5.90
N TYR A 58 -10.20 -11.95 5.90
CA TYR A 58 -9.25 -11.06 6.57
C TYR A 58 -9.07 -9.71 5.89
N THR A 59 -9.14 -9.66 4.55
CA THR A 59 -9.07 -8.38 3.84
C THR A 59 -10.38 -7.61 3.95
N GLN A 60 -11.54 -8.28 4.03
CA GLN A 60 -12.81 -7.61 4.36
C GLN A 60 -12.73 -6.93 5.72
N ARG A 61 -12.24 -7.64 6.75
CA ARG A 61 -12.03 -7.05 8.09
C ARG A 61 -11.04 -5.88 8.08
N ASN A 62 -10.01 -5.90 7.22
CA ASN A 62 -9.13 -4.74 7.02
C ASN A 62 -9.92 -3.54 6.50
N ILE A 63 -10.69 -3.70 5.42
CA ILE A 63 -11.52 -2.62 4.83
C ILE A 63 -12.56 -2.11 5.83
N ARG A 64 -13.23 -2.99 6.58
CA ARG A 64 -14.14 -2.59 7.66
C ARG A 64 -13.41 -1.74 8.69
N SER A 65 -12.19 -2.11 9.08
CA SER A 65 -11.39 -1.33 10.04
C SER A 65 -11.08 0.09 9.51
N TRP A 66 -10.73 0.23 8.23
CA TRP A 66 -10.60 1.53 7.57
C TRP A 66 -11.91 2.34 7.64
N HIS A 67 -13.04 1.71 7.28
CA HIS A 67 -14.35 2.38 7.36
C HIS A 67 -14.66 2.84 8.78
N ARG A 68 -14.50 1.93 9.76
CA ARG A 68 -14.79 2.20 11.17
C ARG A 68 -14.03 3.39 11.72
N ARG A 69 -12.79 3.58 11.28
CA ARG A 69 -11.94 4.67 11.78
C ARG A 69 -12.18 6.01 11.12
N PHE A 70 -12.51 6.01 9.83
CA PHE A 70 -12.41 7.22 9.03
C PHE A 70 -13.74 7.73 8.48
N SER A 71 -14.79 6.90 8.40
CA SER A 71 -16.08 7.31 7.83
C SER A 71 -16.73 8.48 8.58
N LYS A 72 -16.72 8.44 9.92
CA LYS A 72 -17.22 9.54 10.76
C LYS A 72 -16.35 10.80 10.73
N GLN A 73 -15.15 10.70 10.20
CA GLN A 73 -14.23 11.82 9.96
C GLN A 73 -14.34 12.38 8.52
N GLY A 74 -15.34 11.91 7.77
CA GLY A 74 -15.69 12.39 6.44
C GLY A 74 -15.07 11.58 5.29
N TRP A 75 -14.33 10.50 5.56
CA TRP A 75 -13.73 9.70 4.50
C TRP A 75 -14.71 8.73 3.87
N ALA A 76 -14.75 8.69 2.54
CA ALA A 76 -15.44 7.64 1.79
C ALA A 76 -14.47 6.48 1.50
N ILE A 77 -14.83 5.26 1.92
CA ILE A 77 -14.04 4.05 1.66
C ILE A 77 -14.63 3.35 0.44
N ARG A 78 -13.81 3.07 -0.58
CA ARG A 78 -14.26 2.56 -1.88
C ARG A 78 -13.38 1.39 -2.32
N VAL A 79 -13.99 0.23 -2.53
CA VAL A 79 -13.30 -0.95 -3.07
C VAL A 79 -13.72 -1.13 -4.51
N LEU A 80 -12.95 -0.58 -5.44
CA LEU A 80 -13.28 -0.66 -6.86
C LEU A 80 -13.04 -2.05 -7.44
N ASP A 81 -13.78 -2.37 -8.50
CA ASP A 81 -13.74 -3.67 -9.16
C ASP A 81 -13.91 -3.57 -10.69
N ARG A 82 -13.98 -4.73 -11.37
CA ARG A 82 -14.23 -4.83 -12.82
C ARG A 82 -15.53 -5.57 -13.14
N LEU A 83 -16.44 -5.73 -12.18
CA LEU A 83 -17.71 -6.43 -12.36
C LEU A 83 -18.70 -5.54 -13.14
N PRO A 84 -19.24 -5.97 -14.30
CA PRO A 84 -20.02 -5.09 -15.19
C PRO A 84 -21.19 -4.33 -14.54
N SER A 85 -21.89 -4.95 -13.60
CA SER A 85 -23.07 -4.36 -12.93
C SER A 85 -22.76 -3.76 -11.56
N SER A 86 -21.48 -3.73 -11.14
CA SER A 86 -21.11 -3.19 -9.84
C SER A 86 -21.18 -1.66 -9.85
N PRO A 87 -21.77 -1.02 -8.83
CA PRO A 87 -21.66 0.43 -8.65
C PRO A 87 -20.21 0.87 -8.41
N LEU A 88 -19.36 -0.05 -7.94
CA LEU A 88 -17.94 0.14 -7.70
C LEU A 88 -17.06 -0.25 -8.90
N ASN A 89 -17.65 -0.57 -10.06
CA ASN A 89 -16.86 -0.80 -11.26
C ASN A 89 -16.04 0.46 -11.58
N VAL A 90 -14.75 0.28 -11.90
CA VAL A 90 -13.83 1.37 -12.27
C VAL A 90 -14.41 2.27 -13.37
N ALA A 91 -15.18 1.72 -14.31
CA ALA A 91 -15.84 2.46 -15.39
C ALA A 91 -16.81 3.56 -14.92
N ASN A 92 -17.33 3.47 -13.70
CA ASN A 92 -18.21 4.50 -13.13
C ASN A 92 -17.43 5.71 -12.61
N PHE A 93 -16.11 5.60 -12.49
CA PHE A 93 -15.22 6.63 -11.93
C PHE A 93 -14.24 7.16 -12.98
N LEU A 94 -13.82 6.32 -13.92
CA LEU A 94 -12.82 6.64 -14.93
C LEU A 94 -13.32 6.23 -16.31
N ASP A 95 -12.95 6.98 -17.35
CA ASP A 95 -13.20 6.56 -18.72
C ASP A 95 -12.21 5.44 -19.07
N ILE A 96 -12.65 4.19 -18.89
CA ILE A 96 -11.82 3.00 -19.13
C ILE A 96 -11.61 2.70 -20.62
N SER A 97 -12.21 3.50 -21.52
CA SER A 97 -12.00 3.39 -22.97
C SER A 97 -10.98 4.39 -23.50
N ASP A 98 -10.61 5.39 -22.70
CA ASP A 98 -9.61 6.40 -23.07
C ASP A 98 -8.19 5.81 -23.07
N THR A 99 -7.63 5.68 -24.28
CA THR A 99 -6.28 5.17 -24.48
C THR A 99 -5.17 6.13 -24.04
N ALA A 100 -5.50 7.38 -23.69
CA ALA A 100 -4.55 8.30 -23.06
C ALA A 100 -4.42 8.04 -21.54
N THR A 101 -5.49 7.51 -20.91
CA THR A 101 -5.52 7.17 -19.48
C THR A 101 -5.18 5.71 -19.22
N PHE A 102 -5.50 4.80 -20.14
CA PHE A 102 -5.29 3.37 -19.97
C PHE A 102 -4.61 2.74 -21.18
N PRO A 103 -3.66 1.80 -20.97
CA PRO A 103 -3.02 1.13 -22.08
C PRO A 103 -4.02 0.22 -22.79
N ARG A 104 -3.73 -0.10 -24.05
CA ARG A 104 -4.60 -0.95 -24.88
C ARG A 104 -4.96 -2.27 -24.20
N ALA A 105 -4.01 -2.89 -23.50
CA ALA A 105 -4.26 -4.14 -22.76
C ALA A 105 -5.32 -4.01 -21.66
N PHE A 106 -5.43 -2.85 -21.00
CA PHE A 106 -6.45 -2.60 -20.00
C PHE A 106 -7.83 -2.41 -20.63
N VAL A 107 -7.88 -1.67 -21.75
CA VAL A 107 -9.10 -1.41 -22.52
C VAL A 107 -9.67 -2.71 -23.08
N ASP A 108 -8.82 -3.53 -23.70
CA ASP A 108 -9.21 -4.79 -24.34
C ASP A 108 -9.39 -5.94 -23.32
N GLY A 109 -9.01 -5.75 -22.05
CA GLY A 109 -9.07 -6.79 -21.03
C GLY A 109 -8.07 -7.93 -21.26
N THR A 110 -6.92 -7.63 -21.83
CA THR A 110 -5.88 -8.60 -22.24
C THR A 110 -4.63 -8.55 -21.37
N ILE A 111 -4.65 -7.83 -20.24
CA ILE A 111 -3.57 -7.89 -19.24
C ILE A 111 -3.42 -9.33 -18.77
N GLY A 112 -2.25 -9.92 -19.03
CA GLY A 112 -1.94 -11.32 -18.74
C GLY A 112 -0.89 -11.52 -17.64
N GLY A 113 -0.46 -12.76 -17.49
CA GLY A 113 0.51 -13.20 -16.49
C GLY A 113 -0.11 -13.52 -15.12
N ASP A 114 0.67 -14.17 -14.25
CA ASP A 114 0.24 -14.66 -12.93
C ASP A 114 -0.22 -13.54 -11.98
N TYR A 115 0.16 -12.30 -12.28
CA TYR A 115 -0.12 -11.11 -11.48
C TYR A 115 -1.03 -10.10 -12.19
N ALA A 116 -1.78 -10.51 -13.21
CA ALA A 116 -2.71 -9.64 -13.93
C ALA A 116 -3.66 -8.81 -13.02
N PRO A 117 -4.25 -9.36 -11.94
CA PRO A 117 -5.07 -8.55 -11.03
C PRO A 117 -4.29 -7.44 -10.33
N GLN A 118 -3.03 -7.69 -9.94
CA GLN A 118 -2.14 -6.69 -9.37
C GLN A 118 -1.84 -5.61 -10.42
N HIS A 119 -1.41 -5.99 -11.62
CA HIS A 119 -1.09 -5.01 -12.67
C HIS A 119 -2.30 -4.18 -13.10
N THR A 120 -3.51 -4.77 -13.07
CA THR A 120 -4.76 -4.03 -13.27
C THR A 120 -4.97 -3.00 -12.16
N SER A 121 -4.71 -3.37 -10.91
CA SER A 121 -4.73 -2.47 -9.74
C SER A 121 -3.75 -1.30 -9.92
N ASP A 122 -2.51 -1.59 -10.33
CA ASP A 122 -1.45 -0.63 -10.62
C ASP A 122 -1.94 0.42 -11.63
N LEU A 123 -2.53 -0.01 -12.74
CA LEU A 123 -3.05 0.88 -13.78
C LEU A 123 -4.20 1.79 -13.34
N VAL A 124 -4.92 1.44 -12.28
CA VAL A 124 -6.05 2.23 -11.75
C VAL A 124 -5.59 3.28 -10.74
N ARG A 125 -4.45 3.08 -10.04
CA ARG A 125 -4.04 3.92 -8.90
C ARG A 125 -3.93 5.41 -9.25
N TRP A 126 -3.09 5.75 -10.23
CA TRP A 126 -2.87 7.15 -10.58
C TRP A 126 -4.04 7.81 -11.27
N PRO A 127 -4.76 7.18 -12.22
CA PRO A 127 -5.97 7.77 -12.75
C PRO A 127 -6.97 8.21 -11.67
N LEU A 128 -7.17 7.41 -10.62
CA LEU A 128 -8.01 7.81 -9.48
C LEU A 128 -7.42 8.99 -8.71
N LEU A 129 -6.15 8.90 -8.31
CA LEU A 129 -5.48 9.93 -7.53
C LEU A 129 -5.36 11.26 -8.30
N LEU A 130 -5.12 11.22 -9.60
CA LEU A 130 -5.05 12.41 -10.45
C LEU A 130 -6.42 13.07 -10.61
N LYS A 131 -7.48 12.27 -10.76
CA LYS A 131 -8.84 12.80 -10.93
C LYS A 131 -9.48 13.28 -9.63
N TYR A 132 -9.31 12.53 -8.55
CA TYR A 132 -10.06 12.73 -7.30
C TYR A 132 -9.18 12.98 -6.07
N GLY A 133 -7.87 12.78 -6.17
CA GLY A 133 -6.99 12.82 -5.01
C GLY A 133 -7.36 11.76 -3.98
N GLY A 134 -7.02 12.06 -2.73
CA GLY A 134 -7.25 11.20 -1.58
C GLY A 134 -6.11 10.21 -1.37
N VAL A 135 -6.47 9.00 -0.98
CA VAL A 135 -5.54 7.94 -0.61
C VAL A 135 -5.83 6.71 -1.45
N TYR A 136 -4.83 6.15 -2.09
CA TYR A 136 -4.88 4.80 -2.62
C TYR A 136 -4.14 3.87 -1.66
N ALA A 137 -4.75 2.74 -1.30
CA ALA A 137 -4.11 1.70 -0.50
C ALA A 137 -4.41 0.30 -1.04
N ASP A 138 -3.47 -0.62 -0.88
CA ASP A 138 -3.72 -2.04 -1.12
C ASP A 138 -4.64 -2.62 -0.03
N VAL A 139 -5.51 -3.56 -0.39
CA VAL A 139 -6.41 -4.23 0.57
C VAL A 139 -5.69 -5.03 1.67
N GLY A 140 -4.42 -5.37 1.43
CA GLY A 140 -3.54 -6.04 2.40
C GLY A 140 -2.85 -5.07 3.37
N LEU A 141 -3.11 -3.76 3.30
CA LEU A 141 -2.58 -2.79 4.25
C LEU A 141 -3.60 -2.55 5.37
N MET A 142 -3.22 -2.85 6.61
CA MET A 142 -3.97 -2.44 7.79
C MET A 142 -3.47 -1.07 8.24
N GLN A 143 -4.37 -0.13 8.50
CA GLN A 143 -4.00 1.18 9.02
C GLN A 143 -3.80 1.12 10.53
N ILE A 144 -2.68 1.66 11.03
CA ILE A 144 -2.43 1.79 12.47
C ILE A 144 -2.58 3.25 12.89
N GLY A 145 -1.83 4.17 12.29
CA GLY A 145 -1.81 5.56 12.73
C GLY A 145 -3.04 6.37 12.30
N ASP A 146 -3.16 7.57 12.85
CA ASP A 146 -4.26 8.49 12.55
C ASP A 146 -4.09 9.13 11.16
N LEU A 147 -4.70 8.51 10.14
CA LEU A 147 -4.67 9.03 8.77
C LEU A 147 -5.36 10.40 8.65
N ASP A 148 -6.46 10.66 9.38
CA ASP A 148 -7.15 11.93 9.23
C ASP A 148 -6.31 13.08 9.77
N ARG A 149 -5.64 12.87 10.91
CA ARG A 149 -4.65 13.83 11.43
C ARG A 149 -3.47 13.98 10.47
N MET A 150 -2.88 12.89 9.98
CA MET A 150 -1.78 12.94 9.02
C MET A 150 -2.17 13.76 7.77
N TRP A 151 -3.35 13.50 7.21
CA TRP A 151 -3.87 14.23 6.05
C TRP A 151 -4.03 15.73 6.35
N ARG A 152 -4.68 16.10 7.45
CA ARG A 152 -4.91 17.50 7.84
C ARG A 152 -3.64 18.26 8.22
N GLU A 153 -2.57 17.57 8.61
CA GLU A 153 -1.29 18.20 8.89
C GLU A 153 -0.38 18.29 7.66
N THR A 154 -0.60 17.41 6.66
CA THR A 154 0.24 17.30 5.46
C THR A 154 -0.52 17.65 4.17
N VAL A 155 -0.89 16.66 3.35
CA VAL A 155 -1.41 16.81 1.99
C VAL A 155 -2.71 17.61 1.92
N GLY A 156 -3.60 17.42 2.91
CA GLY A 156 -4.88 18.12 3.00
C GLY A 156 -4.78 19.55 3.54
N ASN A 157 -3.59 20.00 3.94
CA ASN A 157 -3.37 21.35 4.43
C ASN A 157 -2.79 22.25 3.32
N PRO A 158 -3.51 23.28 2.86
CA PRO A 158 -2.98 24.21 1.86
C PRO A 158 -1.70 24.93 2.28
N ALA A 159 -1.49 25.13 3.60
CA ALA A 159 -0.29 25.76 4.15
C ALA A 159 0.90 24.80 4.29
N SER A 160 0.68 23.49 4.17
CA SER A 160 1.74 22.49 4.20
C SER A 160 2.50 22.46 2.87
N PRO A 161 3.84 22.36 2.91
CA PRO A 161 4.63 22.19 1.70
C PRO A 161 4.44 20.80 1.08
N PHE A 162 3.98 19.80 1.85
CA PHE A 162 3.88 18.43 1.40
C PHE A 162 2.67 18.20 0.50
N LYS A 163 2.92 17.60 -0.67
CA LYS A 163 1.94 17.33 -1.73
C LYS A 163 1.72 15.84 -1.96
N VAL A 164 2.62 15.00 -1.46
CA VAL A 164 2.55 13.54 -1.53
C VAL A 164 2.83 12.95 -0.16
N LEU A 165 2.06 11.94 0.23
CA LEU A 165 2.30 11.10 1.41
C LEU A 165 2.42 9.63 0.98
N SER A 166 3.47 8.95 1.43
CA SER A 166 3.71 7.52 1.14
C SER A 166 4.70 6.90 2.16
N TYR A 167 5.14 5.67 1.90
CA TYR A 167 6.36 5.11 2.50
C TYR A 167 7.50 5.13 1.48
N ASN A 168 8.74 5.09 1.96
CA ASN A 168 9.92 5.02 1.12
C ASN A 168 10.87 3.91 1.58
N MET A 169 11.36 3.15 0.60
CA MET A 169 12.28 2.04 0.80
C MET A 169 13.76 2.42 0.57
N GLY A 170 14.01 3.60 0.00
CA GLY A 170 15.35 4.00 -0.45
C GLY A 170 16.17 4.84 0.54
N GLY A 171 15.70 5.05 1.78
CA GLY A 171 16.31 6.03 2.69
C GLY A 171 16.23 7.47 2.17
N VAL A 172 17.08 8.37 2.67
CA VAL A 172 17.01 9.81 2.35
C VAL A 172 17.54 10.18 0.95
N GLU A 173 18.39 9.35 0.37
CA GLU A 173 18.94 9.55 -0.98
C GLU A 173 18.19 8.73 -2.03
N GLY A 174 17.66 7.55 -1.68
CA GLY A 174 16.93 6.72 -2.63
C GLY A 174 15.57 7.30 -3.00
N ARG A 175 15.08 6.92 -4.18
CA ARG A 175 13.83 7.39 -4.78
C ARG A 175 12.84 6.25 -4.95
N SER A 176 12.52 5.55 -3.87
CA SER A 176 11.75 4.31 -3.92
C SER A 176 10.48 4.40 -3.08
N LEU A 177 9.55 5.26 -3.50
CA LEU A 177 8.22 5.31 -2.90
C LEU A 177 7.47 4.00 -3.13
N THR A 178 6.77 3.53 -2.11
CA THR A 178 6.01 2.29 -2.20
C THR A 178 4.67 2.52 -2.88
N ASN A 179 4.29 1.63 -3.81
CA ASN A 179 3.04 1.78 -4.58
C ASN A 179 1.77 1.27 -3.87
N TYR A 180 1.89 0.68 -2.68
CA TYR A 180 0.75 0.13 -1.93
C TYR A 180 0.06 1.12 -0.98
N PHE A 181 0.61 2.34 -0.84
CA PHE A 181 0.01 3.45 -0.10
C PHE A 181 0.50 4.78 -0.70
N LEU A 182 -0.41 5.52 -1.32
CA LEU A 182 -0.12 6.78 -1.99
C LEU A 182 -1.22 7.78 -1.68
N ALA A 183 -0.88 8.99 -1.28
CA ALA A 183 -1.87 10.04 -1.03
C ALA A 183 -1.44 11.38 -1.61
N CYS A 184 -2.37 12.08 -2.25
CA CYS A 184 -2.15 13.39 -2.85
C CYS A 184 -3.49 14.12 -3.05
N LEU A 185 -3.43 15.42 -3.33
CA LEU A 185 -4.54 16.14 -3.95
C LEU A 185 -4.63 15.81 -5.45
N PRO A 186 -5.78 16.07 -6.12
CA PRO A 186 -5.91 15.92 -7.57
C PRO A 186 -4.84 16.66 -8.35
N ASN A 187 -4.58 16.23 -9.59
CA ASN A 187 -3.60 16.84 -10.51
C ASN A 187 -2.19 16.97 -9.91
N ASN A 188 -1.76 16.00 -9.10
CA ASN A 188 -0.43 16.02 -8.51
C ASN A 188 0.66 15.91 -9.60
N PRO A 189 1.61 16.86 -9.69
CA PRO A 189 2.57 16.94 -10.80
C PRO A 189 3.56 15.77 -10.83
N LEU A 190 3.90 15.17 -9.68
CA LEU A 190 4.73 13.98 -9.64
C LEU A 190 3.98 12.80 -10.26
N PHE A 191 2.77 12.52 -9.76
CA PHE A 191 1.99 11.37 -10.24
C PHE A 191 1.50 11.51 -11.67
N GLU A 192 1.34 12.73 -12.19
CA GLU A 192 1.04 12.97 -13.61
C GLU A 192 2.18 12.46 -14.49
N ARG A 193 3.43 12.78 -14.12
CA ARG A 193 4.63 12.31 -14.83
C ARG A 193 4.83 10.81 -14.67
N CYS A 194 4.62 10.28 -13.47
CA CYS A 194 4.65 8.83 -13.23
C CYS A 194 3.65 8.11 -14.13
N HIS A 195 2.42 8.62 -14.24
CA HIS A 195 1.37 8.05 -15.07
C HIS A 195 1.72 8.12 -16.56
N ARG A 196 2.18 9.27 -17.06
CA ARG A 196 2.61 9.44 -18.46
C ARG A 196 3.73 8.46 -18.82
N LEU A 197 4.75 8.33 -17.97
CA LEU A 197 5.83 7.38 -18.17
C LEU A 197 5.31 5.95 -18.18
N PHE A 198 4.43 5.60 -17.25
CA PHE A 198 3.89 4.25 -17.17
C PHE A 198 3.02 3.89 -18.38
N GLN A 199 2.20 4.82 -18.90
CA GLN A 199 1.51 4.64 -20.18
C GLN A 199 2.49 4.37 -21.32
N ALA A 200 3.59 5.12 -21.39
CA ALA A 200 4.61 4.92 -22.42
C ALA A 200 5.27 3.54 -22.33
N LEU A 201 5.59 3.06 -21.13
CA LEU A 201 6.13 1.71 -20.92
C LEU A 201 5.17 0.62 -21.42
N TRP A 202 3.86 0.78 -21.17
CA TRP A 202 2.86 -0.14 -21.70
C TRP A 202 2.65 -0.02 -23.22
N ALA A 203 2.96 1.14 -23.82
CA ALA A 203 2.82 1.36 -25.26
C ALA A 203 4.01 0.85 -26.09
N GLU A 204 5.13 0.52 -25.45
CA GLU A 204 6.29 -0.08 -26.12
C GLU A 204 5.94 -1.36 -26.88
N ASP A 205 6.73 -1.68 -27.91
CA ASP A 205 6.58 -2.87 -28.76
C ASP A 205 5.19 -3.02 -29.41
N GLY A 206 4.49 -1.90 -29.63
CA GLY A 206 3.14 -1.87 -30.21
C GLY A 206 2.01 -2.12 -29.21
N GLY A 207 2.32 -2.15 -27.91
CA GLY A 207 1.37 -2.36 -26.82
C GLY A 207 1.63 -3.67 -26.08
N LYS A 208 2.22 -3.57 -24.88
CA LYS A 208 2.48 -4.71 -24.00
C LYS A 208 1.18 -5.23 -23.36
N THR A 209 1.16 -6.53 -23.04
CA THR A 209 0.06 -7.22 -22.33
C THR A 209 0.47 -7.75 -20.95
N SER A 210 1.76 -7.70 -20.60
CA SER A 210 2.29 -7.92 -19.25
C SER A 210 3.40 -6.92 -18.97
N THR A 211 3.91 -6.91 -17.74
CA THR A 211 5.05 -6.06 -17.36
C THR A 211 6.40 -6.70 -17.63
N ASP A 212 6.42 -7.92 -18.18
CA ASP A 212 7.65 -8.69 -18.40
C ASP A 212 8.59 -7.97 -19.37
N GLY A 213 9.83 -7.81 -18.94
CA GLY A 213 10.88 -7.13 -19.68
C GLY A 213 10.79 -5.61 -19.69
N MET A 214 9.82 -4.98 -19.02
CA MET A 214 9.75 -3.51 -18.95
C MET A 214 10.97 -2.89 -18.26
N HIS A 215 11.67 -3.62 -17.38
CA HIS A 215 12.94 -3.19 -16.79
C HIS A 215 14.03 -2.86 -17.83
N ARG A 216 13.91 -3.38 -19.06
CA ARG A 216 14.86 -3.11 -20.15
C ARG A 216 14.52 -1.86 -20.97
N SER A 217 13.39 -1.22 -20.69
CA SER A 217 12.98 -0.01 -21.39
C SER A 217 14.08 1.05 -21.30
N LEU A 218 14.39 1.67 -22.44
CA LEU A 218 15.33 2.80 -22.49
C LEU A 218 14.78 4.04 -21.78
N LEU A 219 13.46 4.13 -21.56
CA LEU A 219 12.85 5.18 -20.75
C LEU A 219 13.19 5.07 -19.26
N LEU A 220 13.63 3.89 -18.80
CA LEU A 220 14.08 3.64 -17.43
C LEU A 220 15.60 3.62 -17.28
N LYS A 221 16.35 3.92 -18.35
CA LYS A 221 17.82 3.93 -18.32
C LYS A 221 18.34 4.83 -17.21
N GLY A 222 19.22 4.28 -16.37
CA GLY A 222 19.83 4.98 -15.23
C GLY A 222 19.13 4.71 -13.89
N VAL A 223 17.91 4.18 -13.90
CA VAL A 223 17.25 3.73 -12.67
C VAL A 223 17.82 2.38 -12.25
N PRO A 224 18.31 2.22 -11.00
CA PRO A 224 18.75 0.93 -10.51
C PRO A 224 17.58 -0.07 -10.44
N LEU A 225 17.85 -1.32 -10.84
CA LEU A 225 16.92 -2.42 -10.62
C LEU A 225 16.61 -2.58 -9.14
N MET A 226 15.43 -3.11 -8.82
CA MET A 226 15.08 -3.46 -7.45
C MET A 226 16.01 -4.57 -6.97
N ALA A 227 16.97 -4.21 -6.13
CA ALA A 227 17.99 -5.13 -5.66
C ALA A 227 17.52 -5.90 -4.41
N GLY A 228 18.12 -7.08 -4.24
CA GLY A 228 18.01 -7.92 -3.06
C GLY A 228 18.91 -9.14 -3.22
N SER A 229 19.40 -9.72 -2.13
CA SER A 229 20.22 -10.94 -2.17
C SER A 229 19.35 -12.21 -2.17
N PHE A 230 18.16 -12.13 -2.75
CA PHE A 230 17.16 -13.20 -2.68
C PHE A 230 17.29 -14.14 -3.86
N THR A 231 17.26 -15.44 -3.61
CA THR A 231 17.05 -16.47 -4.64
C THR A 231 15.61 -17.00 -4.54
N ILE A 232 15.11 -17.57 -5.63
CA ILE A 232 13.84 -18.30 -5.64
C ILE A 232 14.14 -19.78 -5.90
N GLU A 233 13.71 -20.63 -4.97
CA GLU A 233 13.82 -22.08 -5.11
C GLU A 233 12.51 -22.64 -5.67
N GLU A 234 12.56 -23.22 -6.87
CA GLU A 234 11.48 -23.99 -7.49
C GLU A 234 11.85 -25.47 -7.54
N GLU A 235 10.87 -26.37 -7.73
CA GLU A 235 11.04 -27.82 -7.58
C GLU A 235 12.26 -28.39 -8.34
N ASP A 236 12.58 -27.84 -9.51
CA ASP A 236 13.67 -28.31 -10.38
C ASP A 236 14.75 -27.25 -10.69
N LYS A 237 14.68 -26.04 -10.09
CA LYS A 237 15.62 -24.96 -10.41
C LYS A 237 15.72 -23.89 -9.31
N THR A 238 16.91 -23.32 -9.18
CA THR A 238 17.16 -22.09 -8.42
C THR A 238 17.23 -20.92 -9.39
N ILE A 239 16.46 -19.87 -9.13
CA ILE A 239 16.55 -18.59 -9.83
C ILE A 239 17.48 -17.68 -9.03
N GLU A 240 18.59 -17.32 -9.65
CA GLU A 240 19.65 -16.50 -9.05
C GLU A 240 19.21 -15.05 -8.80
N ALA A 241 19.88 -14.39 -7.85
CA ALA A 241 19.50 -13.07 -7.37
C ALA A 241 19.38 -11.98 -8.45
N GLU A 242 20.21 -12.05 -9.50
CA GLU A 242 20.12 -11.10 -10.61
C GLU A 242 18.79 -11.24 -11.37
N GLU A 243 18.35 -12.48 -11.62
CA GLU A 243 17.09 -12.72 -12.32
C GLU A 243 15.89 -12.42 -11.43
N VAL A 244 15.97 -12.73 -10.13
CA VAL A 244 14.97 -12.29 -9.15
C VAL A 244 14.85 -10.77 -9.12
N SER A 245 15.96 -10.03 -9.20
CA SER A 245 15.97 -8.57 -9.27
C SER A 245 15.23 -8.03 -10.51
N LYS A 246 15.45 -8.64 -11.67
CA LYS A 246 14.71 -8.29 -12.92
C LYS A 246 13.23 -8.58 -12.78
N MET A 247 12.87 -9.75 -12.28
CA MET A 247 11.47 -10.16 -12.06
C MET A 247 10.75 -9.24 -11.07
N LEU A 248 11.40 -8.85 -9.96
CA LEU A 248 10.85 -7.89 -9.00
C LEU A 248 10.68 -6.51 -9.62
N THR A 249 11.63 -6.08 -10.46
CA THR A 249 11.58 -4.80 -11.17
C THR A 249 10.41 -4.75 -12.15
N ASP A 250 10.18 -5.82 -12.91
CA ASP A 250 9.02 -5.94 -13.82
C ASP A 250 7.71 -6.03 -13.04
N TYR A 251 7.67 -6.79 -11.95
CA TYR A 251 6.49 -6.92 -11.10
C TYR A 251 6.08 -5.60 -10.44
N ILE A 252 7.04 -4.75 -10.05
CA ILE A 252 6.82 -3.44 -9.41
C ILE A 252 7.21 -2.31 -10.37
N ILE A 253 6.97 -2.49 -11.68
CA ILE A 253 7.36 -1.51 -12.69
C ILE A 253 6.70 -0.14 -12.47
N GLN A 254 5.52 -0.10 -11.83
CA GLN A 254 4.90 1.16 -11.39
C GLN A 254 5.81 1.94 -10.42
N GLY A 255 6.48 1.24 -9.50
CA GLY A 255 7.47 1.84 -8.61
C GLY A 255 8.70 2.37 -9.35
N GLN A 256 9.12 1.69 -10.41
CA GLN A 256 10.22 2.15 -11.27
C GLN A 256 9.87 3.42 -12.04
N ALA A 257 8.64 3.53 -12.56
CA ALA A 257 8.14 4.76 -13.16
C ALA A 257 8.15 5.93 -12.16
N MET A 258 7.77 5.70 -10.89
CA MET A 258 7.94 6.72 -9.84
C MET A 258 9.39 7.09 -9.59
N THR A 259 10.26 6.07 -9.52
CA THR A 259 11.69 6.26 -9.28
C THR A 259 12.32 7.13 -10.35
N MET A 260 12.04 6.86 -11.63
CA MET A 260 12.48 7.69 -12.74
C MET A 260 11.95 9.13 -12.62
N ALA A 261 10.65 9.31 -12.43
CA ALA A 261 10.05 10.66 -12.34
C ALA A 261 10.64 11.47 -11.18
N MET A 262 10.90 10.84 -10.04
CA MET A 262 11.54 11.48 -8.88
C MET A 262 13.03 11.79 -9.07
N GLY A 263 13.72 11.08 -9.96
CA GLY A 263 15.12 11.30 -10.30
C GLY A 263 15.33 12.04 -11.62
N LEU A 264 14.28 12.60 -12.22
CA LEU A 264 14.34 13.28 -13.51
C LEU A 264 14.49 14.80 -13.35
N ILE A 265 15.33 15.40 -14.19
CA ILE A 265 15.24 16.83 -14.51
C ILE A 265 14.85 16.97 -15.99
N ASP A 266 13.77 17.68 -16.25
CA ASP A 266 13.22 17.92 -17.59
C ASP A 266 12.98 19.42 -17.77
N ASP A 267 13.90 20.12 -18.46
CA ASP A 267 13.84 21.57 -18.64
C ASP A 267 12.69 22.00 -19.57
N GLU A 268 12.23 21.12 -20.48
CA GLU A 268 11.11 21.43 -21.39
C GLU A 268 9.77 21.42 -20.64
N ASP A 269 9.65 20.51 -19.68
CA ASP A 269 8.47 20.31 -18.83
C ASP A 269 8.58 21.04 -17.48
N GLY A 270 9.67 21.80 -17.27
CA GLY A 270 9.94 22.58 -16.06
C GLY A 270 10.05 21.74 -14.78
N TRP A 271 10.47 20.48 -14.91
CA TRP A 271 10.46 19.51 -13.82
C TRP A 271 11.84 19.32 -13.19
N ASN A 272 11.89 19.40 -11.86
CA ASN A 272 13.06 18.99 -11.08
C ASN A 272 12.61 18.01 -9.99
N GLY A 273 12.61 16.72 -10.34
CA GLY A 273 12.21 15.63 -9.47
C GLY A 273 13.02 15.59 -8.17
N PRO A 274 14.37 15.59 -8.21
CA PRO A 274 15.18 15.52 -7.00
C PRO A 274 14.85 16.61 -5.98
N LYS A 275 14.66 17.85 -6.44
CA LYS A 275 14.25 18.98 -5.59
C LYS A 275 12.82 18.82 -5.10
N TYR A 276 11.88 18.45 -5.98
CA TYR A 276 10.48 18.27 -5.62
C TYR A 276 10.33 17.22 -4.51
N VAL A 277 11.07 16.11 -4.57
CA VAL A 277 11.02 15.07 -3.53
C VAL A 277 11.50 15.61 -2.18
N ALA A 278 12.62 16.34 -2.16
CA ALA A 278 13.17 16.92 -0.95
C ALA A 278 12.18 17.88 -0.25
N GLU A 279 11.46 18.68 -1.04
CA GLU A 279 10.61 19.77 -0.56
C GLU A 279 9.13 19.37 -0.35
N HIS A 280 8.60 18.41 -1.12
CA HIS A 280 7.16 18.20 -1.24
C HIS A 280 6.68 16.77 -0.95
N VAL A 281 7.59 15.82 -0.66
CA VAL A 281 7.20 14.45 -0.33
C VAL A 281 7.35 14.19 1.18
N TYR A 282 6.25 13.77 1.81
CA TYR A 282 6.23 13.23 3.16
C TYR A 282 6.27 11.70 3.07
N ALA A 283 7.45 11.11 3.21
CA ALA A 283 7.56 9.65 3.23
C ALA A 283 8.03 9.16 4.58
N VAL A 284 7.35 8.15 5.12
CA VAL A 284 7.80 7.42 6.31
C VAL A 284 8.76 6.31 5.86
N ASP A 285 9.80 6.03 6.64
CA ASP A 285 10.64 4.85 6.40
C ASP A 285 9.76 3.60 6.36
N TYR A 286 9.83 2.82 5.27
CA TYR A 286 8.89 1.72 5.07
C TYR A 286 9.11 0.56 6.06
N MET A 287 10.34 0.36 6.55
CA MET A 287 10.66 -0.80 7.36
C MET A 287 9.95 -0.69 8.70
N VAL A 288 10.18 0.41 9.41
CA VAL A 288 9.46 0.70 10.66
C VAL A 288 8.02 1.12 10.40
N GLY A 289 7.75 1.80 9.28
CA GLY A 289 6.46 2.40 8.98
C GLY A 289 5.37 1.41 8.60
N SER A 290 5.70 0.29 7.97
CA SER A 290 4.70 -0.68 7.49
C SER A 290 5.15 -2.16 7.45
N GLN A 291 6.45 -2.45 7.57
CA GLN A 291 7.00 -3.81 7.46
C GLN A 291 7.57 -4.35 8.77
N LEU A 292 7.35 -3.68 9.90
CA LEU A 292 8.10 -3.92 11.13
C LEU A 292 8.02 -5.36 11.64
N ILE A 293 6.89 -6.04 11.47
CA ILE A 293 6.79 -7.46 11.81
C ILE A 293 7.74 -8.33 10.98
N ASN A 294 7.88 -8.04 9.68
CA ASN A 294 8.78 -8.79 8.79
C ASN A 294 10.23 -8.55 9.19
N ASP A 295 10.57 -7.35 9.62
CA ASP A 295 11.90 -7.06 10.19
C ASP A 295 12.16 -7.89 11.47
N ILE A 296 11.24 -7.83 12.44
CA ILE A 296 11.37 -8.53 13.72
C ILE A 296 11.42 -10.06 13.54
N THR A 297 10.67 -10.61 12.59
CA THR A 297 10.67 -12.06 12.33
C THR A 297 11.72 -12.50 11.32
N GLY A 298 12.50 -11.58 10.74
CA GLY A 298 13.49 -11.91 9.71
C GLY A 298 12.84 -12.47 8.44
N TRP A 299 11.68 -11.92 8.06
CA TRP A 299 10.83 -12.36 6.95
C TRP A 299 10.31 -13.80 7.05
N ASP A 300 10.40 -14.42 8.23
CA ASP A 300 9.78 -15.73 8.50
C ASP A 300 8.27 -15.55 8.77
N GLY A 301 7.47 -15.85 7.74
CA GLY A 301 6.02 -15.79 7.82
C GLY A 301 5.40 -16.82 8.76
N ARG A 302 6.01 -18.01 8.88
CA ARG A 302 5.52 -19.07 9.79
C ARG A 302 5.69 -18.63 11.24
N LYS A 303 6.89 -18.15 11.58
CA LYS A 303 7.17 -17.57 12.90
C LYS A 303 6.21 -16.43 13.24
N ALA A 304 5.98 -15.51 12.29
CA ALA A 304 5.02 -14.41 12.49
C ALA A 304 3.61 -14.95 12.79
N PHE A 305 3.15 -15.94 12.03
CA PHE A 305 1.82 -16.54 12.21
C PHE A 305 1.67 -17.26 13.55
N ASP A 306 2.66 -18.07 13.93
CA ASP A 306 2.65 -18.85 15.17
C ASP A 306 2.63 -17.92 16.38
N LEU A 307 3.46 -16.88 16.40
CA LEU A 307 3.49 -15.86 17.46
C LEU A 307 2.15 -15.11 17.56
N MET A 308 1.60 -14.66 16.44
CA MET A 308 0.34 -13.92 16.41
C MET A 308 -0.87 -14.80 16.80
N SER A 309 -0.74 -16.12 16.67
CA SER A 309 -1.77 -17.10 17.00
C SER A 309 -1.75 -17.55 18.46
N LEU A 310 -0.73 -17.17 19.24
CA LEU A 310 -0.67 -17.49 20.67
C LEU A 310 -1.82 -16.84 21.43
N SER A 311 -2.39 -17.57 22.38
CA SER A 311 -3.29 -17.01 23.38
C SER A 311 -2.50 -16.13 24.36
N LEU A 312 -3.11 -15.03 24.79
CA LEU A 312 -2.63 -14.24 25.92
C LEU A 312 -2.60 -15.10 27.20
N PRO A 313 -1.65 -14.84 28.12
CA PRO A 313 -1.65 -15.49 29.42
C PRO A 313 -2.95 -15.19 30.16
N LYS A 314 -3.49 -16.19 30.89
CA LYS A 314 -4.66 -15.95 31.74
C LYS A 314 -4.27 -15.11 32.94
N GLU A 315 -5.28 -14.58 33.62
CA GLU A 315 -5.07 -13.83 34.87
C GLU A 315 -4.28 -14.67 35.88
N GLY A 316 -3.15 -14.12 36.35
CA GLY A 316 -2.23 -14.79 37.28
C GLY A 316 -1.22 -15.75 36.65
N GLU A 317 -1.30 -16.03 35.35
CA GLU A 317 -0.30 -16.83 34.65
C GLU A 317 0.94 -15.98 34.28
N THR A 318 2.12 -16.60 34.35
CA THR A 318 3.36 -15.96 33.88
C THR A 318 3.48 -16.11 32.37
N GLU A 319 3.85 -15.03 31.70
CA GLU A 319 4.10 -15.00 30.26
C GLU A 319 5.25 -15.95 29.87
N SER A 320 5.05 -16.79 28.84
CA SER A 320 6.11 -17.60 28.23
C SER A 320 7.10 -16.72 27.43
N VAL A 321 8.22 -17.31 26.99
CA VAL A 321 9.20 -16.59 26.14
C VAL A 321 8.59 -16.19 24.80
N GLU A 322 7.80 -17.07 24.20
CA GLU A 322 7.13 -16.87 22.92
C GLU A 322 5.99 -15.85 23.06
N GLN A 323 5.21 -15.92 24.15
CA GLN A 323 4.19 -14.92 24.46
C GLN A 323 4.81 -13.53 24.65
N ARG A 324 5.96 -13.44 25.34
CA ARG A 324 6.72 -12.19 25.46
C ARG A 324 7.12 -11.63 24.11
N GLN A 325 7.65 -12.48 23.23
CA GLN A 325 8.02 -12.06 21.88
C GLN A 325 6.80 -11.60 21.07
N ALA A 326 5.67 -12.30 21.17
CA ALA A 326 4.43 -11.89 20.51
C ALA A 326 3.91 -10.55 21.04
N ARG A 327 3.97 -10.32 22.37
CA ARG A 327 3.65 -9.04 22.98
C ARG A 327 4.53 -7.91 22.44
N GLU A 328 5.84 -8.13 22.43
CA GLU A 328 6.81 -7.14 21.94
C GLU A 328 6.56 -6.77 20.47
N ILE A 329 6.17 -7.74 19.62
CA ILE A 329 5.77 -7.47 18.23
C ILE A 329 4.52 -6.60 18.16
N VAL A 330 3.46 -6.96 18.90
CA VAL A 330 2.18 -6.21 18.89
C VAL A 330 2.39 -4.78 19.40
N GLU A 331 3.07 -4.63 20.54
CA GLU A 331 3.40 -3.33 21.10
C GLU A 331 4.24 -2.51 20.13
N ALA A 332 5.33 -3.07 19.59
CA ALA A 332 6.20 -2.35 18.67
C ALA A 332 5.46 -1.89 17.40
N CYS A 333 4.65 -2.75 16.78
CA CYS A 333 3.88 -2.39 15.60
C CYS A 333 2.87 -1.28 15.90
N LEU A 334 2.08 -1.40 16.97
CA LEU A 334 1.10 -0.38 17.33
C LEU A 334 1.75 0.96 17.71
N GLN A 335 2.93 0.92 18.35
CA GLN A 335 3.62 2.12 18.82
C GLN A 335 4.42 2.84 17.73
N LYS A 336 5.01 2.12 16.79
CA LYS A 336 6.01 2.68 15.85
C LYS A 336 5.53 2.72 14.41
N SER A 337 4.70 1.77 13.99
CA SER A 337 4.29 1.66 12.59
C SER A 337 3.05 2.51 12.30
N PHE A 338 2.99 3.11 11.12
CA PHE A 338 1.83 3.87 10.66
C PHE A 338 0.82 2.98 9.93
N GLY A 339 1.31 1.94 9.28
CA GLY A 339 0.51 0.88 8.68
C GLY A 339 1.11 -0.48 8.97
N PHE A 340 0.49 -1.52 8.44
CA PHE A 340 0.95 -2.89 8.56
C PHE A 340 0.65 -3.62 7.26
N LYS A 341 1.69 -3.88 6.47
CA LYS A 341 1.57 -4.40 5.12
C LYS A 341 1.68 -5.93 5.13
N LEU A 342 0.59 -6.59 4.77
CA LEU A 342 0.56 -8.02 4.53
C LEU A 342 1.08 -8.33 3.13
N ALA A 343 2.29 -8.86 3.07
CA ALA A 343 3.00 -9.20 1.84
C ALA A 343 2.31 -10.35 1.09
N HIS A 344 2.14 -10.18 -0.22
CA HIS A 344 1.56 -11.16 -1.16
C HIS A 344 2.24 -10.99 -2.53
N GLY A 345 1.85 -11.81 -3.52
CA GLY A 345 2.34 -11.69 -4.89
C GLY A 345 3.69 -12.36 -5.09
N LEU A 346 4.58 -11.74 -5.87
CA LEU A 346 5.87 -12.31 -6.24
C LEU A 346 6.75 -12.68 -5.04
N ILE A 347 6.60 -11.96 -3.92
CA ILE A 347 7.35 -12.22 -2.70
C ILE A 347 7.08 -13.61 -2.10
N LEU A 348 5.95 -14.25 -2.42
CA LEU A 348 5.67 -15.63 -2.01
C LEU A 348 6.58 -16.65 -2.70
N ARG A 349 7.13 -16.32 -3.88
CA ARG A 349 8.14 -17.17 -4.52
C ARG A 349 9.48 -17.06 -3.79
N VAL A 350 9.75 -15.94 -3.13
CA VAL A 350 10.97 -15.72 -2.34
C VAL A 350 10.87 -16.38 -0.96
N PHE A 351 9.81 -16.07 -0.20
CA PHE A 351 9.69 -16.50 1.21
C PHE A 351 8.80 -17.72 1.43
N LYS A 352 8.12 -18.24 0.39
CA LYS A 352 7.14 -19.34 0.42
C LYS A 352 5.87 -19.00 1.20
N GLU A 353 6.01 -18.66 2.47
CA GLU A 353 4.92 -18.27 3.37
C GLU A 353 5.19 -16.89 3.97
N THR A 354 4.16 -16.06 3.96
CA THR A 354 4.09 -14.77 4.67
C THR A 354 2.94 -14.82 5.67
N LEU A 355 2.93 -13.94 6.67
CA LEU A 355 1.79 -13.81 7.58
C LEU A 355 0.46 -13.63 6.83
N GLY A 356 0.45 -12.78 5.79
CA GLY A 356 -0.72 -12.55 4.95
C GLY A 356 -1.23 -13.81 4.26
N SER A 357 -0.34 -14.59 3.66
CA SER A 357 -0.71 -15.87 3.04
C SER A 357 -1.23 -16.90 4.04
N LEU A 358 -0.73 -16.89 5.28
CA LEU A 358 -1.15 -17.82 6.32
C LEU A 358 -2.50 -17.43 6.91
N TRP A 359 -2.77 -16.14 7.13
CA TRP A 359 -4.11 -15.65 7.47
C TRP A 359 -5.13 -15.91 6.37
N ARG A 360 -4.72 -15.88 5.09
CA ARG A 360 -5.56 -16.33 3.97
C ARG A 360 -5.87 -17.83 4.06
N LYS A 361 -4.88 -18.67 4.38
CA LYS A 361 -5.01 -20.14 4.46
C LYS A 361 -5.78 -20.60 5.69
N HIS A 362 -5.71 -19.85 6.79
CA HIS A 362 -6.30 -20.16 8.08
C HIS A 362 -7.36 -19.11 8.43
N GLU A 363 -8.50 -19.16 7.76
CA GLU A 363 -9.55 -18.15 7.92
C GLU A 363 -9.97 -17.97 9.39
N GLY A 364 -10.03 -16.71 9.83
CA GLY A 364 -10.42 -16.34 11.19
C GLY A 364 -9.29 -16.35 12.22
N SER A 365 -8.14 -16.98 11.93
CA SER A 365 -6.98 -17.03 12.84
C SER A 365 -6.46 -15.65 13.25
N ASP A 366 -6.67 -14.66 12.41
CA ASP A 366 -6.21 -13.30 12.61
C ASP A 366 -7.14 -12.43 13.47
N ASP A 367 -8.27 -12.99 13.90
CA ASP A 367 -9.32 -12.32 14.68
C ASP A 367 -9.90 -13.24 15.78
N MET A 368 -9.08 -14.16 16.30
CA MET A 368 -9.49 -15.04 17.41
C MET A 368 -9.38 -14.30 18.75
N SER A 369 -10.50 -14.07 19.42
CA SER A 369 -10.55 -13.43 20.74
C SER A 369 -9.55 -14.05 21.72
N GLY A 370 -8.82 -13.19 22.43
CA GLY A 370 -7.78 -13.60 23.38
C GLY A 370 -6.42 -13.94 22.77
N THR A 371 -6.19 -13.82 21.45
CA THR A 371 -4.85 -13.96 20.84
C THR A 371 -4.15 -12.63 20.62
N TYR A 372 -2.84 -12.69 20.32
CA TYR A 372 -2.07 -11.51 19.92
C TYR A 372 -2.53 -10.89 18.59
N ALA A 373 -3.02 -11.71 17.65
CA ALA A 373 -3.63 -11.21 16.42
C ALA A 373 -4.89 -10.37 16.68
N HIS A 374 -5.78 -10.85 17.56
CA HIS A 374 -6.98 -10.09 17.91
C HIS A 374 -6.65 -8.86 18.77
N TRP A 375 -5.66 -8.93 19.67
CA TRP A 375 -5.15 -7.74 20.36
C TRP A 375 -4.67 -6.69 19.35
N PHE A 376 -3.88 -7.10 18.36
CA PHE A 376 -3.42 -6.20 17.30
C PHE A 376 -4.59 -5.60 16.51
N ARG A 377 -5.57 -6.41 16.07
CA ARG A 377 -6.79 -5.91 15.39
C ARG A 377 -7.55 -4.89 16.24
N HIS A 378 -7.75 -5.20 17.52
CA HIS A 378 -8.38 -4.27 18.46
C HIS A 378 -7.61 -2.94 18.50
N GLY A 379 -6.28 -2.99 18.65
CA GLY A 379 -5.45 -1.79 18.67
C GLY A 379 -5.53 -0.97 17.39
N THR A 380 -5.44 -1.62 16.22
CA THR A 380 -5.55 -0.94 14.92
C THR A 380 -6.91 -0.30 14.65
N THR A 381 -7.96 -0.69 15.39
CA THR A 381 -9.33 -0.16 15.23
C THR A 381 -9.65 0.92 16.26
N HIS A 382 -9.20 0.73 17.50
CA HIS A 382 -9.68 1.51 18.65
C HIS A 382 -8.67 2.50 19.21
N TRP A 383 -7.40 2.45 18.81
CA TRP A 383 -6.35 3.28 19.38
C TRP A 383 -5.63 4.10 18.29
N ASN A 384 -5.10 5.24 18.71
CA ASN A 384 -4.20 6.08 17.92
C ASN A 384 -2.88 6.26 18.66
N GLN A 385 -1.81 6.48 17.90
CA GLN A 385 -0.53 6.94 18.45
C GLN A 385 -0.65 8.41 18.88
N ASP A 386 0.07 8.78 19.95
CA ASP A 386 0.12 10.17 20.43
C ASP A 386 0.81 11.10 19.41
N GLY A 387 1.81 10.58 18.72
CA GLY A 387 2.57 11.26 17.66
C GLY A 387 2.27 10.70 16.26
N LEU A 388 2.48 11.53 15.25
CA LEU A 388 2.57 11.06 13.87
C LEU A 388 3.99 10.52 13.60
N PRO A 389 4.14 9.52 12.70
CA PRO A 389 5.46 9.05 12.27
C PRO A 389 6.24 10.21 11.63
N GLN A 390 7.55 10.27 11.86
CA GLN A 390 8.39 11.28 11.23
C GLN A 390 8.58 11.00 9.74
N ARG A 391 8.74 12.07 8.95
CA ARG A 391 9.18 11.95 7.56
C ARG A 391 10.66 11.62 7.50
N LEU A 392 11.07 11.05 6.37
CA LEU A 392 12.46 11.08 5.92
C LEU A 392 12.83 12.51 5.47
N GLU A 393 13.98 12.98 5.93
CA GLU A 393 14.59 14.23 5.51
C GLU A 393 15.34 14.01 4.18
N PHE A 394 14.59 13.94 3.09
CA PHE A 394 15.14 13.67 1.75
C PHE A 394 16.20 14.71 1.34
N GLU A 395 17.32 14.21 0.83
CA GLU A 395 18.37 15.04 0.26
C GLU A 395 18.13 15.29 -1.22
N VAL A 396 18.62 16.40 -1.77
CA VAL A 396 18.61 16.60 -3.23
C VAL A 396 19.77 15.81 -3.84
N ILE A 397 19.45 14.83 -4.69
CA ILE A 397 20.44 13.97 -5.37
C ILE A 397 20.74 14.44 -6.79
N GLU A 398 21.82 13.92 -7.38
CA GLU A 398 22.01 13.98 -8.83
C GLU A 398 20.90 13.20 -9.55
N PRO A 399 20.35 13.75 -10.65
CA PRO A 399 19.28 13.08 -11.38
C PRO A 399 19.79 11.83 -12.08
N PHE A 400 18.93 10.81 -12.17
CA PHE A 400 19.14 9.63 -13.01
C PHE A 400 19.14 10.00 -14.51
N LYS A 401 18.38 11.05 -14.87
CA LYS A 401 18.19 11.51 -16.25
C LYS A 401 18.02 13.04 -16.32
N ARG A 402 18.65 13.67 -17.32
CA ARG A 402 18.49 15.11 -17.65
C ARG A 402 17.99 15.28 -19.07
N GLY A 403 16.70 15.56 -19.23
CA GLY A 403 16.06 15.76 -20.52
C GLY A 403 14.60 15.30 -20.52
N PRO A 404 13.97 15.25 -21.69
CA PRO A 404 12.53 14.98 -21.80
C PRO A 404 12.14 13.62 -21.23
N LEU A 405 11.07 13.56 -20.43
CA LEU A 405 10.58 12.33 -19.77
C LEU A 405 10.50 11.14 -20.74
N LEU A 406 9.89 11.35 -21.92
CA LEU A 406 9.54 10.30 -22.87
C LEU A 406 10.50 10.15 -24.07
N ARG A 407 11.67 10.78 -24.03
CA ARG A 407 12.70 10.63 -25.09
C ARG A 407 13.97 10.03 -24.55
N GLU A 408 14.62 9.23 -25.39
CA GLU A 408 16.00 8.80 -25.16
C GLU A 408 16.95 9.98 -25.33
N LEU A 409 18.09 9.93 -24.64
CA LEU A 409 19.19 10.88 -24.77
C LEU A 409 20.41 10.18 -25.34
#